data_AF-A0A4P8YQ47-F1
#
_entry.id   AF-A0A4P8YQ47-F1
#
_cell.length_a   1.000
_cell.length_b   1.000
_cell.length_c   1.000
_cell.angle_alpha   90.00
_cell.angle_beta   90.00
_cell.angle_gamma   90.00
#
_symmetry.space_group_name_H-M   'P 1'
#
loop_
_entity.id
_entity.type
_entity.pdbx_description
1 polymer ?
#
loop_
_entity_poly.entity_id
_entity_poly.type
_entity_poly.pdbx_seq_one_letter_code
_entity_poly.pdbx_strand_id
1 'polypeptide(L)'
;MIGRAVVLVACIVSTSCMAPSSEWNAYLRQVEQADQKTIQALPEKIDSIGDILDAKQVEELTTAISMALIKDPVAVINATTPLEKRTDRLQQRFGMSVICSIPAMAHFTPMQVEAYFAKAEPTLKRAGPAAAECLGTMQYIIDEYRLEMAQGPTK
;
A
#
# COMPACT_ATOMS: atom_id res chain seq x y z
N MET A 1 35.09 -37.22 46.08
CA MET A 1 35.83 -35.95 45.93
C MET A 1 35.85 -35.57 44.46
N ILE A 2 35.32 -34.39 44.13
CA ILE A 2 35.84 -33.41 43.15
C ILE A 2 35.95 -33.92 41.68
N GLY A 3 35.32 -33.34 40.66
CA GLY A 3 34.49 -32.15 40.54
C GLY A 3 34.03 -32.03 39.08
N ARG A 4 32.75 -31.74 38.87
CA ARG A 4 32.16 -31.44 37.55
C ARG A 4 32.61 -30.04 37.13
N ALA A 5 33.12 -29.87 35.92
CA ALA A 5 33.24 -28.55 35.29
C ALA A 5 33.07 -28.68 33.77
N VAL A 6 31.81 -28.68 33.32
CA VAL A 6 31.46 -28.29 31.95
C VAL A 6 31.19 -26.79 32.02
N VAL A 7 32.04 -25.99 31.39
CA VAL A 7 31.74 -24.57 31.15
C VAL A 7 31.93 -24.30 29.66
N LEU A 8 30.88 -24.54 28.90
CA LEU A 8 30.72 -23.99 27.56
C LEU A 8 30.30 -22.52 27.73
N VAL A 9 31.27 -21.61 27.71
CA VAL A 9 30.99 -20.18 27.53
C VAL A 9 30.74 -19.95 26.03
N ALA A 10 29.50 -20.09 25.62
CA ALA A 10 29.01 -19.65 24.32
C ALA A 10 27.85 -18.67 24.54
N CYS A 11 28.19 -17.45 24.95
CA CYS A 11 27.26 -16.33 24.95
C CYS A 11 27.85 -15.19 24.12
N ILE A 12 27.88 -15.38 22.80
CA ILE A 12 27.88 -14.28 21.86
C ILE A 12 26.43 -14.15 21.39
N VAL A 13 25.57 -13.62 22.25
CA VAL A 13 24.26 -13.13 21.79
C VAL A 13 24.50 -11.69 21.39
N SER A 14 25.02 -11.51 20.18
CA SER A 14 24.95 -10.23 19.49
C SER A 14 23.46 -9.94 19.33
N THR A 15 22.90 -9.12 20.21
CA THR A 15 21.62 -8.45 19.97
C THR A 15 21.86 -7.44 18.85
N SER A 16 21.95 -7.94 17.62
CA SER A 16 21.74 -7.14 16.44
C SER A 16 20.25 -6.79 16.45
N CYS A 17 19.88 -5.72 17.15
CA CYS A 17 18.61 -5.03 16.91
C CYS A 17 18.68 -4.39 15.52
N MET A 18 18.60 -5.24 14.51
CA MET A 18 18.10 -4.94 13.18
C MET A 18 16.98 -5.98 13.02
N ALA A 19 15.71 -5.65 12.85
CA ALA A 19 15.28 -4.64 11.90
C ALA A 19 13.75 -4.43 11.88
N PRO A 20 13.25 -3.36 12.54
CA PRO A 20 11.92 -2.82 12.22
C PRO A 20 11.82 -2.37 10.75
N SER A 21 12.91 -1.84 10.18
CA SER A 21 12.94 -1.32 8.80
C SER A 21 13.00 -2.40 7.72
N SER A 22 13.69 -3.53 7.96
CA SER A 22 13.78 -4.60 6.97
C SER A 22 12.49 -5.39 6.87
N GLU A 23 11.80 -5.59 8.00
CA GLU A 23 10.48 -6.23 8.03
C GLU A 23 9.43 -5.37 7.35
N TRP A 24 9.45 -4.05 7.60
CA TRP A 24 8.58 -3.10 6.90
C TRP A 24 8.81 -3.13 5.38
N ASN A 25 10.06 -3.03 4.92
CA ASN A 25 10.38 -3.08 3.50
C ASN A 25 9.99 -4.44 2.86
N ALA A 26 10.16 -5.54 3.59
CA ALA A 26 9.73 -6.86 3.12
C ALA A 26 8.19 -6.93 3.00
N TYR A 27 7.47 -6.39 3.98
CA TYR A 27 6.01 -6.30 3.96
C TYR A 27 5.52 -5.45 2.76
N LEU A 28 6.09 -4.26 2.56
CA LEU A 28 5.75 -3.41 1.41
C LEU A 28 5.95 -4.12 0.08
N ARG A 29 7.07 -4.86 -0.07
CA ARG A 29 7.31 -5.64 -1.29
C ARG A 29 6.24 -6.71 -1.50
N GLN A 30 5.82 -7.41 -0.45
CA GLN A 30 4.76 -8.41 -0.56
C GLN A 30 3.43 -7.77 -0.98
N VAL A 31 3.09 -6.61 -0.41
CA VAL A 31 1.91 -5.83 -0.82
C VAL A 31 2.04 -5.43 -2.29
N GLU A 32 3.16 -4.82 -2.69
CA GLU A 32 3.41 -4.37 -4.08
C GLU A 32 3.37 -5.52 -5.10
N GLN A 33 3.76 -6.73 -4.70
CA GLN A 33 3.66 -7.93 -5.54
C GLN A 33 2.26 -8.55 -5.56
N ALA A 34 1.29 -7.95 -4.86
CA ALA A 34 -0.04 -8.50 -4.65
C ALA A 34 0.02 -9.95 -4.12
N ASP A 35 0.93 -10.21 -3.16
CA ASP A 35 0.96 -11.51 -2.50
C ASP A 35 -0.42 -11.81 -1.89
N GLN A 36 -1.01 -12.93 -2.29
CA GLN A 36 -2.40 -13.24 -1.98
C GLN A 36 -2.67 -13.26 -0.47
N LYS A 37 -1.76 -13.84 0.33
CA LYS A 37 -1.93 -13.92 1.79
C LYS A 37 -1.79 -12.54 2.42
N THR A 38 -0.80 -11.77 1.96
CA THR A 38 -0.57 -10.41 2.45
C THR A 38 -1.74 -9.48 2.13
N ILE A 39 -2.29 -9.53 0.92
CA ILE A 39 -3.46 -8.71 0.55
C ILE A 39 -4.71 -9.12 1.31
N GLN A 40 -4.96 -10.42 1.49
CA GLN A 40 -6.12 -10.89 2.27
C GLN A 40 -6.04 -10.48 3.75
N ALA A 41 -4.83 -10.47 4.33
CA ALA A 41 -4.60 -10.06 5.71
C ALA A 41 -4.45 -8.53 5.90
N LEU A 42 -4.45 -7.76 4.81
CA LEU A 42 -4.22 -6.31 4.84
C LEU A 42 -5.16 -5.56 5.82
N PRO A 43 -6.48 -5.85 5.89
CA PRO A 43 -7.36 -5.15 6.81
C PRO A 43 -6.97 -5.35 8.27
N GLU A 44 -6.73 -6.60 8.68
CA GLU A 44 -6.31 -6.94 10.04
C GLU A 44 -4.94 -6.34 10.35
N LYS A 45 -4.04 -6.32 9.36
CA LYS A 45 -2.73 -5.71 9.52
C LYS A 45 -2.86 -4.21 9.79
N ILE A 46 -3.71 -3.51 9.03
CA ILE A 46 -4.01 -2.08 9.24
C ILE A 46 -4.70 -1.85 10.58
N ASP A 47 -5.59 -2.72 11.02
CA ASP A 47 -6.17 -2.62 12.37
C ASP A 47 -5.08 -2.72 13.46
N SER A 48 -4.03 -3.52 13.23
CA SER A 48 -2.93 -3.71 14.19
C SER A 48 -1.85 -2.61 14.18
N ILE A 49 -1.64 -1.93 13.06
CA ILE A 49 -0.55 -0.94 12.90
C ILE A 49 -1.04 0.47 12.59
N GLY A 50 -2.31 0.65 12.23
CA GLY A 50 -2.84 1.90 11.69
C GLY A 50 -2.50 3.09 12.56
N ASP A 51 -2.76 2.99 13.87
CA ASP A 51 -2.60 4.07 14.85
C ASP A 51 -1.13 4.44 15.13
N ILE A 52 -0.16 3.63 14.70
CA ILE A 52 1.27 3.86 14.90
C ILE A 52 2.01 4.25 13.61
N LEU A 53 1.34 4.26 12.46
CA LEU A 53 1.98 4.64 11.21
C LEU A 53 2.18 6.16 11.15
N ASP A 54 3.41 6.57 10.88
CA ASP A 54 3.70 7.95 10.53
C ASP A 54 3.26 8.28 9.09
N ALA A 55 3.33 9.56 8.72
CA ALA A 55 2.92 10.01 7.39
C ALA A 55 3.71 9.32 6.25
N LYS A 56 5.01 9.04 6.46
CA LYS A 56 5.86 8.38 5.47
C LYS A 56 5.44 6.93 5.29
N GLN A 57 5.15 6.22 6.37
CA GLN A 57 4.71 4.83 6.31
C GLN A 57 3.32 4.69 5.68
N VAL A 58 2.41 5.63 5.96
CA VAL A 58 1.11 5.68 5.27
C VAL A 58 1.29 5.86 3.77
N GLU A 59 2.17 6.78 3.36
CA GLU A 59 2.47 7.04 1.94
C GLU A 59 3.10 5.81 1.25
N GLU A 60 4.09 5.18 1.89
CA GLU A 60 4.75 3.99 1.35
C GLU A 60 3.76 2.83 1.17
N LEU A 61 2.89 2.60 2.17
CA LEU A 61 1.91 1.51 2.12
C LEU A 61 0.80 1.79 1.09
N THR A 62 0.25 3.01 1.03
CA THR A 62 -0.75 3.36 0.01
C THR A 62 -0.17 3.26 -1.41
N THR A 63 1.09 3.63 -1.61
CA THR A 63 1.80 3.44 -2.88
C THR A 63 1.94 1.96 -3.23
N ALA A 64 2.36 1.12 -2.27
CA ALA A 64 2.46 -0.32 -2.47
C ALA A 64 1.10 -0.95 -2.83
N ILE A 65 0.02 -0.56 -2.15
CA ILE A 65 -1.35 -1.03 -2.43
C ILE A 65 -1.79 -0.59 -3.84
N SER A 66 -1.42 0.62 -4.28
CA SER A 66 -1.70 1.10 -5.64
C SER A 66 -1.01 0.24 -6.71
N MET A 67 0.24 -0.15 -6.47
CA MET A 67 0.95 -1.06 -7.38
C MET A 67 0.33 -2.46 -7.37
N ALA A 68 -0.16 -2.91 -6.22
CA ALA A 68 -0.90 -4.15 -6.09
C ALA A 68 -2.20 -4.14 -6.91
N LEU A 69 -2.91 -3.00 -6.95
CA LEU A 69 -4.17 -2.83 -7.70
C LEU A 69 -3.99 -3.15 -9.19
N ILE A 70 -2.83 -2.82 -9.77
CA ILE A 70 -2.51 -3.13 -11.17
C ILE A 70 -2.31 -4.64 -11.40
N LYS A 71 -1.90 -5.38 -10.37
CA LYS A 71 -1.57 -6.81 -10.45
C LYS A 71 -2.78 -7.70 -10.14
N ASP A 72 -3.50 -7.40 -9.07
CA ASP A 72 -4.70 -8.11 -8.66
C ASP A 72 -5.77 -7.13 -8.17
N PRO A 73 -6.52 -6.50 -9.10
CA PRO A 73 -7.47 -5.45 -8.76
C PRO A 73 -8.61 -5.97 -7.86
N VAL A 74 -9.08 -7.19 -8.09
CA VAL A 74 -10.23 -7.73 -7.35
C VAL A 74 -9.84 -8.01 -5.90
N ALA A 75 -8.69 -8.66 -5.67
CA ALA A 75 -8.23 -8.92 -4.31
C ALA A 75 -7.99 -7.62 -3.53
N VAL A 76 -7.35 -6.63 -4.17
CA VAL A 76 -7.05 -5.34 -3.55
C VAL A 76 -8.31 -4.58 -3.21
N ILE A 77 -9.26 -4.45 -4.14
CA ILE A 77 -10.54 -3.77 -3.89
C ILE A 77 -11.30 -4.43 -2.75
N ASN A 78 -11.35 -5.76 -2.71
CA ASN A 78 -12.01 -6.49 -1.62
C ASN A 78 -11.33 -6.26 -0.27
N ALA A 79 -10.00 -6.15 -0.25
CA ALA A 79 -9.24 -5.88 0.96
C ALA A 79 -9.38 -4.42 1.45
N THR A 80 -9.51 -3.44 0.55
CA THR A 80 -9.54 -2.02 0.94
C THR A 80 -10.95 -1.49 1.20
N THR A 81 -11.98 -2.10 0.63
CA THR A 81 -13.39 -1.69 0.81
C THR A 81 -13.84 -1.64 2.29
N PRO A 82 -13.50 -2.62 3.17
CA PRO A 82 -13.87 -2.55 4.58
C PRO A 82 -13.23 -1.37 5.33
N LEU A 83 -12.05 -0.92 4.88
CA LEU A 83 -11.28 0.15 5.52
C LEU A 83 -11.94 1.52 5.32
N GLU A 84 -12.59 1.72 4.18
CA GLU A 84 -13.44 2.88 3.87
C GLU A 84 -14.50 3.15 4.97
N LYS A 85 -15.03 2.07 5.54
CA LYS A 85 -16.16 2.10 6.49
C LYS A 85 -15.70 2.19 7.95
N ARG A 86 -14.39 2.21 8.21
CA ARG A 86 -13.84 2.33 9.58
C ARG A 86 -14.15 3.71 10.14
N THR A 87 -14.25 3.82 11.46
CA THR A 87 -14.44 5.11 12.15
C THR A 87 -13.13 5.87 12.33
N ASP A 88 -12.01 5.14 12.34
CA ASP A 88 -10.68 5.73 12.44
C ASP A 88 -10.26 6.38 11.11
N ARG A 89 -9.91 7.67 11.17
CA ARG A 89 -9.55 8.45 9.98
C ARG A 89 -8.22 8.05 9.35
N LEU A 90 -7.30 7.49 10.13
CA LEU A 90 -6.01 7.03 9.64
C LEU A 90 -6.18 5.72 8.88
N GLN A 91 -7.01 4.81 9.39
CA GLN A 91 -7.38 3.56 8.70
C GLN A 91 -8.15 3.83 7.39
N GLN A 92 -9.05 4.82 7.38
CA GLN A 92 -9.78 5.24 6.17
C GLN A 92 -8.84 5.66 5.01
N ARG A 93 -7.60 6.09 5.29
CA ARG A 93 -6.62 6.46 4.25
C ARG A 93 -6.20 5.28 3.36
N PHE A 94 -6.46 4.06 3.80
CA PHE A 94 -6.22 2.85 3.04
C PHE A 94 -7.50 2.32 2.37
N GLY A 95 -8.60 3.08 2.45
CA GLY A 95 -9.87 2.79 1.80
C GLY A 95 -9.81 2.84 0.28
N MET A 96 -10.85 2.28 -0.35
CA MET A 96 -10.98 2.19 -1.80
C MET A 96 -10.94 3.57 -2.46
N SER A 97 -11.60 4.58 -1.90
CA SER A 97 -11.62 5.95 -2.46
C SER A 97 -10.22 6.54 -2.63
N VAL A 98 -9.33 6.31 -1.66
CA VAL A 98 -7.93 6.74 -1.74
C VAL A 98 -7.16 5.85 -2.71
N ILE A 99 -7.26 4.52 -2.58
CA ILE A 99 -6.48 3.61 -3.42
C ILE A 99 -6.81 3.73 -4.92
N CYS A 100 -8.07 4.05 -5.24
CA CYS A 100 -8.51 4.29 -6.61
C CYS A 100 -8.24 5.72 -7.10
N SER A 101 -7.85 6.65 -6.21
CA SER A 101 -7.55 8.04 -6.53
C SER A 101 -6.12 8.32 -7.00
N ILE A 102 -5.36 7.27 -7.35
CA ILE A 102 -3.92 7.34 -7.63
C ILE A 102 -3.16 7.96 -6.43
N PRO A 103 -3.02 7.23 -5.30
CA PRO A 103 -2.41 7.71 -4.06
C PRO A 103 -1.07 8.43 -4.20
N ALA A 104 -0.30 8.11 -5.24
CA ALA A 104 1.00 8.69 -5.47
C ALA A 104 0.99 10.02 -6.26
N MET A 105 -0.17 10.60 -6.61
CA MET A 105 -0.23 11.88 -7.33
C MET A 105 0.50 13.03 -6.62
N ALA A 106 0.57 13.01 -5.29
CA ALA A 106 1.31 14.01 -4.53
C ALA A 106 2.84 13.97 -4.76
N HIS A 107 3.37 12.83 -5.21
CA HIS A 107 4.83 12.59 -5.35
C HIS A 107 5.24 12.12 -6.74
N PHE A 108 4.27 11.82 -7.60
CA PHE A 108 4.49 11.47 -8.99
C PHE A 108 4.61 12.73 -9.84
N THR A 109 5.60 12.71 -10.72
CA THR A 109 5.60 13.61 -11.86
C THR A 109 4.37 13.36 -12.75
N PRO A 110 3.91 14.35 -13.53
CA PRO A 110 2.86 14.16 -14.54
C PRO A 110 3.01 12.89 -15.38
N MET A 111 4.23 12.61 -15.83
CA MET A 111 4.54 11.42 -16.62
C MET A 111 4.33 10.12 -15.83
N GLN A 112 4.64 10.10 -14.53
CA GLN A 112 4.43 8.92 -13.69
C GLN A 112 2.93 8.70 -13.39
N VAL A 113 2.15 9.76 -13.22
CA VAL A 113 0.68 9.67 -13.07
C VAL A 113 0.07 9.05 -14.33
N GLU A 114 0.42 9.55 -15.51
CA GLU A 114 -0.06 9.01 -16.78
C GLU A 114 0.39 7.55 -17.02
N ALA A 115 1.66 7.25 -16.71
CA ALA A 115 2.19 5.89 -16.85
C ALA A 115 1.51 4.90 -15.90
N TYR A 116 1.11 5.34 -14.70
CA TYR A 116 0.32 4.53 -13.78
C TYR A 116 -1.07 4.28 -14.35
N PHE A 117 -1.77 5.35 -14.76
CA PHE A 117 -3.12 5.24 -15.32
C PHE A 117 -3.16 4.31 -16.55
N ALA A 118 -2.22 4.47 -17.48
CA ALA A 118 -2.11 3.63 -18.67
C ALA A 118 -1.96 2.13 -18.37
N LYS A 119 -1.42 1.77 -17.20
CA LYS A 119 -1.32 0.38 -16.73
C LYS A 119 -2.57 -0.06 -15.97
N ALA A 120 -3.11 0.80 -15.11
CA ALA A 120 -4.24 0.47 -14.25
C ALA A 120 -5.55 0.34 -15.06
N GLU A 121 -5.81 1.25 -15.99
CA GLU A 121 -7.05 1.31 -16.76
C GLU A 121 -7.41 -0.01 -17.48
N PRO A 122 -6.53 -0.62 -18.30
CA PRO A 122 -6.86 -1.89 -18.96
C PRO A 122 -7.01 -3.06 -17.98
N THR A 123 -6.28 -3.04 -16.85
CA THR A 123 -6.41 -4.08 -15.82
C THR A 123 -7.76 -3.99 -15.12
N LEU A 124 -8.18 -2.79 -14.72
CA LEU A 124 -9.48 -2.55 -14.09
C LEU A 124 -10.64 -2.86 -15.05
N LYS A 125 -10.52 -2.47 -16.33
CA LYS A 125 -11.49 -2.85 -17.38
C LYS A 125 -11.64 -4.38 -17.48
N ARG A 126 -10.53 -5.12 -17.45
CA ARG A 126 -10.54 -6.60 -17.52
C ARG A 126 -11.16 -7.24 -16.28
N ALA A 127 -10.98 -6.64 -15.10
CA ALA A 127 -11.58 -7.09 -13.85
C ALA A 127 -13.11 -6.92 -13.80
N GLY A 128 -13.67 -6.13 -14.73
CA GLY A 128 -15.11 -6.08 -14.97
C GLY A 128 -15.90 -5.42 -13.83
N PRO A 129 -17.12 -5.88 -13.52
CA PRO A 129 -18.02 -5.22 -12.58
C PRO A 129 -17.43 -4.97 -11.19
N ALA A 130 -16.56 -5.88 -10.71
CA ALA A 130 -15.91 -5.76 -9.41
C ALA A 130 -14.96 -4.55 -9.30
N ALA A 131 -14.49 -4.02 -10.44
CA ALA A 131 -13.56 -2.90 -10.51
C ALA A 131 -14.16 -1.64 -11.13
N ALA A 132 -15.46 -1.65 -11.47
CA ALA A 132 -16.09 -0.57 -12.23
C ALA A 132 -16.09 0.77 -11.48
N GLU A 133 -16.36 0.76 -10.17
CA GLU A 133 -16.31 1.96 -9.33
C GLU A 133 -14.89 2.53 -9.27
N CYS A 134 -13.90 1.67 -8.99
CA CYS A 134 -12.50 2.06 -8.94
C CYS A 134 -12.00 2.65 -10.28
N LEU A 135 -12.40 2.03 -11.40
CA LEU A 135 -12.11 2.55 -12.74
C LEU A 135 -12.74 3.93 -12.97
N GLY A 136 -14.02 4.10 -12.59
CA GLY A 136 -14.72 5.38 -12.72
C GLY A 136 -14.05 6.50 -11.93
N THR A 137 -13.69 6.23 -10.68
CA THR A 137 -12.93 7.17 -9.83
C THR A 137 -11.60 7.55 -10.47
N MET A 138 -10.85 6.57 -10.96
CA MET A 138 -9.54 6.81 -11.55
C MET A 138 -9.63 7.62 -12.85
N GLN A 139 -10.65 7.35 -13.68
CA GLN A 139 -10.92 8.09 -14.91
C GLN A 139 -11.32 9.54 -14.62
N TYR A 140 -12.19 9.76 -13.64
CA TYR A 140 -12.57 11.11 -13.22
C TYR A 140 -11.34 11.93 -12.79
N ILE A 141 -10.48 11.35 -11.96
CA ILE A 141 -9.31 12.04 -11.42
C ILE A 141 -8.26 12.34 -12.48
N ILE A 142 -7.97 11.40 -13.39
CA ILE A 142 -6.98 11.67 -14.44
C ILE A 142 -7.48 12.76 -15.40
N ASP A 143 -8.78 12.81 -15.66
CA ASP A 143 -9.36 13.86 -16.51
C ASP A 143 -9.30 15.23 -15.82
N GLU A 144 -9.63 15.30 -14.52
CA GLU A 144 -9.45 16.52 -13.71
C GLU A 144 -7.99 16.97 -13.70
N TYR A 145 -7.06 16.05 -13.43
CA TYR A 145 -5.62 16.33 -13.42
C TYR A 145 -5.11 16.86 -14.76
N ARG A 146 -5.52 16.26 -15.88
CA ARG A 146 -5.15 16.71 -17.23
C ARG A 146 -5.68 18.12 -17.52
N LEU A 147 -6.89 18.44 -17.07
CA LEU A 147 -7.46 19.78 -17.19
C LEU A 147 -6.64 20.81 -16.41
N GLU A 148 -6.27 20.52 -15.17
CA GLU A 148 -5.42 21.40 -14.36
C GLU A 148 -4.07 21.65 -15.01
N MET A 149 -3.41 20.60 -15.52
CA MET A 149 -2.13 20.73 -16.22
C MET A 149 -2.23 21.58 -17.49
N ALA A 150 -3.34 21.47 -18.23
CA ALA A 150 -3.57 22.23 -19.46
C ALA A 150 -3.88 23.71 -19.19
N GLN A 151 -4.53 24.01 -18.05
CA GLN A 151 -4.84 25.38 -17.64
C GLN A 151 -3.60 26.12 -17.07
N GLY A 152 -2.54 25.38 -16.72
CA GLY A 152 -1.36 25.93 -16.07
C GLY A 152 -1.65 26.34 -14.62
N PRO A 153 -0.63 26.72 -13.83
CA PRO A 153 -0.87 27.13 -12.45
C PRO A 153 -1.79 28.35 -12.43
N THR A 154 -2.98 28.20 -11.86
CA THR A 154 -3.85 29.32 -11.49
C THR A 154 -3.05 30.19 -10.54
N LYS A 155 -2.77 31.44 -10.96
CA LYS A 155 -2.01 32.43 -10.19
C LYS A 155 -2.60 32.67 -8.81
#